data_AF-A0A4Q9KRY3-F1
#
_entry.id   AF-A0A4Q9KRY3-F1
#
_cell.length_a   1.000
_cell.length_b   1.000
_cell.length_c   1.000
_cell.angle_alpha   90.00
_cell.angle_beta   90.00
_cell.angle_gamma   90.00
#
_symmetry.space_group_name_H-M   'P 1'
#
loop_
_entity.id
_entity.type
_entity.pdbx_description
1 polymer ?
#
loop_
_entity_poly.entity_id
_entity_poly.type
_entity_poly.pdbx_seq_one_letter_code
_entity_poly.pdbx_strand_id
1 'polypeptide(L)'
;MTLNLVTAYKFAFNFYKNENSEILFFLQRQENRENSEHNIEKFDLKLYNTNEENQFDRQDLVFTYTKENFIEFYLLNNMLLTNSFENNCQNKIINCNFDLSYYLKLSKDFTEIPDRITICQLKYFLLTLKFLQAVDNKNMAKLLQALIFKVFICSNT
;
A
#
# COMPACT_ATOMS: atom_id res chain seq x y z
N MET A 1 17.03 -16.83 27.15
CA MET A 1 16.87 -16.54 25.71
C MET A 1 15.38 -16.44 25.44
N THR A 2 14.85 -15.24 25.25
CA THR A 2 13.41 -15.02 25.03
C THR A 2 13.15 -15.15 23.53
N LEU A 3 12.38 -16.15 23.13
CA LEU A 3 11.97 -16.34 21.75
C LEU A 3 10.81 -15.35 21.46
N ASN A 4 11.13 -14.20 20.86
CA ASN A 4 10.09 -13.29 20.37
C ASN A 4 9.51 -13.88 19.08
N LEU A 5 8.43 -14.65 19.20
CA LEU A 5 7.61 -15.00 18.04
C LEU A 5 6.96 -13.71 17.51
N VAL A 6 7.36 -13.30 16.31
CA VAL A 6 6.68 -12.23 15.58
C VAL A 6 5.80 -12.91 14.54
N THR A 7 4.49 -12.77 14.68
CA THR A 7 3.54 -13.20 13.64
C THR A 7 3.74 -12.28 12.43
N ALA A 8 4.24 -12.83 11.32
CA ALA A 8 4.32 -12.10 10.06
C ALA A 8 3.04 -12.40 9.27
N TYR A 9 2.22 -11.38 9.08
CA TYR A 9 1.08 -11.48 8.17
C TYR A 9 1.58 -11.43 6.74
N LYS A 10 1.02 -12.24 5.85
CA LYS A 10 1.21 -12.08 4.40
C LYS A 10 -0.10 -11.56 3.82
N PHE A 11 -0.06 -10.34 3.30
CA PHE A 11 -1.17 -9.70 2.61
C PHE A 11 -0.96 -9.79 1.10
N ALA A 12 -2.03 -10.07 0.38
CA ALA A 12 -2.09 -9.99 -1.08
C ALA A 12 -3.19 -9.02 -1.50
N PHE A 13 -2.82 -8.00 -2.27
CA PHE A 13 -3.73 -6.98 -2.79
C PHE A 13 -3.81 -7.09 -4.30
N ASN A 14 -4.99 -7.37 -4.84
CA ASN A 14 -5.25 -7.26 -6.27
C ASN A 14 -5.62 -5.82 -6.61
N PHE A 15 -5.19 -5.32 -7.77
CA PHE A 15 -5.64 -4.03 -8.25
C PHE A 15 -5.67 -3.94 -9.77
N TYR A 16 -6.62 -3.15 -10.27
CA TYR A 16 -6.80 -2.87 -11.70
C TYR A 16 -7.37 -1.46 -11.90
N LYS A 17 -7.30 -0.94 -13.13
CA LYS A 17 -7.89 0.35 -13.52
C LYS A 17 -9.30 0.11 -14.05
N ASN A 18 -10.30 0.79 -13.51
CA ASN A 18 -11.67 0.70 -14.03
C ASN A 18 -11.92 1.66 -15.20
N GLU A 19 -13.13 1.61 -15.76
CA GLU A 19 -13.58 2.47 -16.87
C GLU A 19 -13.59 3.97 -16.51
N ASN A 20 -13.78 4.29 -15.23
CA ASN A 20 -13.79 5.66 -14.72
C ASN A 20 -12.39 6.26 -14.52
N SER A 21 -11.33 5.56 -14.97
CA SER A 21 -9.94 5.97 -14.73
C SER A 21 -9.60 6.09 -13.24
N GLU A 22 -10.08 5.12 -12.46
CA GLU A 22 -9.73 4.92 -11.06
C GLU A 22 -8.97 3.61 -10.92
N ILE A 23 -8.04 3.52 -9.96
CA ILE A 23 -7.39 2.24 -9.63
C ILE A 23 -8.03 1.69 -8.36
N LEU A 24 -8.63 0.52 -8.48
CA LEU A 24 -9.34 -0.16 -7.41
C LEU A 24 -8.44 -1.22 -6.79
N PHE A 25 -8.27 -1.18 -5.47
CA PHE A 25 -7.49 -2.16 -4.70
C PHE A 25 -8.41 -3.05 -3.88
N PHE A 26 -8.19 -4.35 -3.98
CA PHE A 26 -8.96 -5.38 -3.30
C PHE A 26 -8.04 -6.23 -2.41
N LEU A 27 -8.46 -6.48 -1.18
CA LEU A 27 -7.77 -7.44 -0.32
C LEU A 27 -8.16 -8.85 -0.75
N GLN A 28 -7.20 -9.64 -1.22
CA GLN A 28 -7.43 -11.01 -1.70
C GLN A 28 -7.16 -12.05 -0.62
N ARG A 29 -6.11 -11.86 0.19
CA ARG A 29 -5.70 -12.85 1.19
C ARG A 29 -4.95 -12.19 2.36
N GLN A 30 -5.25 -12.67 3.56
CA GLN A 30 -4.47 -12.45 4.78
C GLN A 30 -4.13 -13.82 5.39
N GLU A 31 -2.85 -14.21 5.36
CA GLU A 31 -2.37 -15.45 5.99
C GLU A 31 -1.46 -15.14 7.19
N ASN A 32 -1.59 -15.92 8.26
CA ASN A 32 -0.65 -15.92 9.38
C ASN A 32 0.52 -16.85 9.05
N ARG A 33 1.77 -16.39 9.16
CA ARG A 33 2.95 -17.26 9.15
C ARG A 33 3.61 -17.32 10.53
N GLU A 34 3.98 -18.52 10.95
CA GLU A 34 4.85 -18.77 12.11
C GLU A 34 6.31 -18.92 11.66
N ASN A 35 7.19 -18.01 12.10
CA ASN A 35 8.68 -17.98 12.11
C ASN A 35 9.44 -18.26 10.77
N SER A 36 10.54 -17.58 10.41
CA SER A 36 11.83 -17.49 11.10
C SER A 36 12.68 -16.30 10.59
N GLU A 37 13.67 -15.93 11.41
CA GLU A 37 14.87 -15.10 11.16
C GLU A 37 14.82 -14.01 10.08
N HIS A 38 14.96 -12.76 10.55
CA HIS A 38 15.16 -11.54 9.77
C HIS A 38 13.96 -11.21 8.86
N ASN A 39 12.99 -10.50 9.44
CA ASN A 39 11.93 -9.78 8.73
C ASN A 39 12.54 -8.76 7.75
N ILE A 40 13.03 -9.22 6.60
CA ILE A 40 13.30 -8.35 5.47
C ILE A 40 11.93 -7.95 4.97
N GLU A 41 11.55 -6.71 5.24
CA GLU A 41 10.31 -6.11 4.74
C GLU A 41 10.39 -6.08 3.22
N LYS A 42 9.66 -6.98 2.58
CA LYS A 42 9.69 -7.20 1.15
C LYS A 42 8.33 -6.82 0.57
N PHE A 43 8.35 -5.86 -0.34
CA PHE A 43 7.33 -5.72 -1.36
C PHE A 43 7.65 -6.69 -2.50
N ASP A 44 6.66 -7.44 -2.96
CA ASP A 44 6.75 -8.26 -4.16
C ASP A 44 5.59 -7.90 -5.09
N LEU A 45 5.89 -7.24 -6.21
CA LEU A 45 4.92 -6.89 -7.24
C LEU A 45 4.88 -7.99 -8.30
N LYS A 46 3.73 -8.62 -8.46
CA LYS A 46 3.50 -9.62 -9.50
C LYS A 46 2.48 -9.10 -10.51
N LEU A 47 2.87 -9.13 -11.78
CA LEU A 47 2.00 -8.82 -12.91
C LEU A 47 1.43 -10.13 -13.45
N TYR A 48 0.12 -10.21 -13.59
CA TYR A 48 -0.55 -11.35 -14.21
C TYR A 48 -1.26 -10.89 -15.48
N ASN A 49 -1.00 -11.58 -16.61
CA ASN A 49 -1.80 -11.43 -17.82
C ASN A 49 -3.01 -12.35 -17.69
N THR A 50 -4.17 -11.82 -17.32
CA THR A 50 -5.35 -12.65 -17.06
C THR A 50 -6.10 -12.96 -18.35
N ASN A 51 -5.94 -14.20 -18.84
CA ASN A 51 -7.02 -14.99 -19.46
C ASN A 51 -7.69 -15.94 -18.43
N GLU A 52 -7.28 -15.87 -17.17
CA GLU A 52 -7.91 -16.65 -16.09
C GLU A 52 -9.06 -15.81 -15.51
N GLU A 53 -10.22 -15.93 -16.15
CA GLU A 53 -11.49 -15.62 -15.52
C GLU A 53 -11.60 -16.42 -14.21
N ASN A 54 -11.88 -15.71 -13.11
CA ASN A 54 -12.51 -16.24 -11.89
C ASN A 54 -11.67 -17.11 -10.92
N GLN A 55 -10.77 -16.49 -10.17
CA GLN A 55 -10.30 -17.03 -8.86
C GLN A 55 -10.45 -16.03 -7.70
N PHE A 56 -11.51 -15.23 -7.67
CA PHE A 56 -11.55 -14.03 -6.83
C PHE A 56 -12.88 -13.78 -6.09
N ASP A 57 -13.57 -14.84 -5.67
CA ASP A 57 -14.94 -14.79 -5.12
C ASP A 57 -15.12 -14.03 -3.78
N ARG A 58 -14.05 -13.51 -3.17
CA ARG A 58 -14.13 -12.57 -2.03
C ARG A 58 -13.02 -11.54 -2.11
N GLN A 59 -13.28 -10.48 -2.87
CA GLN A 59 -12.41 -9.32 -2.97
C GLN A 59 -13.12 -8.13 -2.32
N ASP A 60 -12.73 -7.79 -1.09
CA ASP A 60 -13.21 -6.57 -0.44
C ASP A 60 -12.48 -5.37 -1.06
N LEU A 61 -13.22 -4.42 -1.64
CA LEU A 61 -12.66 -3.15 -2.08
C LEU A 61 -12.16 -2.40 -0.86
N VAL A 62 -10.84 -2.23 -0.74
CA VAL A 62 -10.21 -1.61 0.43
C VAL A 62 -9.71 -0.20 0.17
N PHE A 63 -9.47 0.16 -1.10
CA PHE A 63 -8.98 1.48 -1.47
C PHE A 63 -9.24 1.81 -2.94
N THR A 64 -9.46 3.10 -3.21
CA THR A 64 -9.57 3.66 -4.56
C THR A 64 -8.57 4.79 -4.71
N TYR A 65 -7.68 4.66 -5.70
CA TYR A 65 -6.72 5.69 -6.08
C TYR A 65 -7.23 6.49 -7.28
N THR A 66 -7.12 7.81 -7.19
CA THR A 66 -7.50 8.76 -8.24
C THR A 66 -6.40 9.82 -8.39
N LYS A 67 -6.52 10.68 -9.41
CA LYS A 67 -5.60 11.82 -9.58
C LYS A 67 -5.72 12.87 -8.46
N GLU A 68 -6.77 12.82 -7.65
CA GLU A 68 -7.05 13.76 -6.56
C GLU A 68 -6.40 13.35 -5.23
N ASN A 69 -5.72 12.20 -5.19
CA ASN A 69 -5.03 11.74 -4.00
C ASN A 69 -3.98 12.77 -3.54
N PHE A 70 -3.92 13.01 -2.22
CA PHE A 70 -2.99 13.99 -1.65
C PHE A 70 -1.52 13.70 -1.99
N ILE A 71 -1.12 12.43 -1.88
CA ILE A 71 0.16 11.92 -2.39
C ILE A 71 -0.04 11.30 -3.76
N GLU A 72 0.75 11.78 -4.70
CA GLU A 72 0.86 11.23 -6.04
C GLU A 72 1.90 10.10 -6.08
N PHE A 73 1.56 9.03 -6.77
CA PHE A 73 2.46 7.89 -6.99
C PHE A 73 2.74 7.75 -8.48
N TYR A 74 4.01 7.79 -8.88
CA TYR A 74 4.42 7.65 -10.28
C TYR A 74 3.93 6.33 -10.89
N LEU A 75 4.05 5.22 -10.15
CA LEU A 75 3.61 3.90 -10.62
C LEU A 75 2.10 3.86 -10.90
N LEU A 76 1.28 4.45 -10.03
CA LEU A 76 -0.18 4.47 -10.19
C LEU A 76 -0.62 5.52 -11.22
N ASN A 77 0.00 6.70 -11.24
CA ASN A 77 -0.29 7.74 -12.22
C ASN A 77 0.00 7.27 -13.66
N ASN A 78 1.08 6.53 -13.88
CA ASN A 78 1.36 5.95 -15.19
C ASN A 78 0.28 4.96 -15.63
N MET A 79 -0.26 4.17 -14.71
CA MET A 79 -1.38 3.27 -15.01
C MET A 79 -2.66 4.05 -15.34
N LEU A 80 -2.93 5.14 -14.61
CA LEU A 80 -4.06 6.03 -14.92
C LEU A 80 -3.97 6.64 -16.32
N LEU A 81 -2.78 7.07 -16.74
CA LEU A 81 -2.55 7.71 -18.05
C LEU A 81 -2.55 6.73 -19.23
N THR A 82 -2.30 5.45 -18.97
CA THR A 82 -2.21 4.47 -20.05
C THR A 82 -3.62 4.08 -20.53
N ASN A 83 -3.89 4.34 -21.82
CA ASN A 83 -5.19 4.06 -22.46
C ASN A 83 -5.21 2.72 -23.22
N SER A 84 -4.16 1.88 -23.09
CA SER A 84 -4.17 0.59 -23.77
C SER A 84 -5.22 -0.34 -23.13
N PHE A 85 -6.05 -0.94 -23.97
CA PHE A 85 -7.09 -1.88 -23.56
C PHE A 85 -6.50 -3.04 -22.73
N GLU A 86 -5.29 -3.48 -23.07
CA GLU A 86 -4.51 -4.49 -22.33
C GLU A 86 -4.19 -4.06 -20.89
N ASN A 87 -3.95 -2.78 -20.60
CA ASN A 87 -3.65 -2.32 -19.24
C ASN A 87 -4.90 -2.09 -18.38
N ASN A 88 -6.03 -1.78 -19.01
CA ASN A 88 -7.30 -1.57 -18.31
C ASN A 88 -7.86 -2.88 -17.73
N CYS A 89 -7.57 -4.02 -18.37
CA CYS A 89 -8.07 -5.34 -17.95
C CYS A 89 -7.02 -6.23 -17.24
N GLN A 90 -5.79 -5.74 -17.03
CA GLN A 90 -4.74 -6.50 -16.36
C GLN A 90 -4.84 -6.36 -14.83
N ASN A 91 -5.22 -7.47 -14.18
CA ASN A 91 -5.10 -7.64 -12.74
C ASN A 91 -3.63 -7.69 -12.32
N LYS A 92 -3.28 -6.89 -11.30
CA LYS A 92 -1.94 -6.81 -10.73
C LYS A 92 -2.01 -7.18 -9.25
N ILE A 93 -1.03 -7.92 -8.74
CA ILE A 93 -1.02 -8.34 -7.32
C ILE A 93 0.21 -7.77 -6.61
N ILE A 94 -0.01 -7.11 -5.48
CA ILE A 94 1.03 -6.74 -4.53
C ILE A 94 1.00 -7.70 -3.36
N ASN A 95 2.13 -8.34 -3.07
CA ASN A 95 2.33 -9.07 -1.83
C ASN A 95 3.20 -8.25 -0.88
N CYS A 96 2.78 -8.12 0.37
CA CYS A 96 3.55 -7.45 1.42
C CYS A 96 3.26 -8.08 2.77
N ASN A 97 4.09 -7.75 3.77
CA ASN A 97 3.99 -8.29 5.12
C ASN A 97 3.24 -7.39 6.11
N PHE A 98 2.51 -6.39 5.60
CA PHE A 98 1.70 -5.45 6.36
C PHE A 98 0.47 -5.04 5.55
N ASP A 99 -0.53 -4.45 6.21
CA ASP A 99 -1.75 -3.96 5.54
C ASP A 99 -1.43 -2.70 4.72
N LEU A 100 -1.28 -2.87 3.40
CA LEU A 100 -1.03 -1.78 2.47
C LEU A 100 -2.19 -0.78 2.41
N SER A 101 -3.42 -1.25 2.58
CA SER A 101 -4.62 -0.40 2.43
C SER A 101 -4.64 0.74 3.45
N TYR A 102 -4.14 0.47 4.65
CA TYR A 102 -3.97 1.47 5.70
C TYR A 102 -3.06 2.63 5.24
N TYR A 103 -1.89 2.32 4.68
CA TYR A 103 -0.94 3.35 4.22
C TYR A 103 -1.41 4.08 2.96
N LEU A 104 -2.15 3.38 2.09
CA LEU A 104 -2.78 3.99 0.92
C LEU A 104 -3.84 5.02 1.35
N LYS A 105 -4.68 4.71 2.35
CA LYS A 105 -5.66 5.67 2.91
C LYS A 105 -4.99 6.92 3.48
N LEU A 106 -3.96 6.74 4.31
CA LEU A 106 -3.18 7.87 4.86
C LEU A 106 -2.52 8.74 3.77
N SER A 107 -2.17 8.13 2.63
CA SER A 107 -1.61 8.86 1.49
C SER A 107 -2.66 9.65 0.70
N LYS A 108 -3.93 9.25 0.78
CA LYS A 108 -5.06 9.94 0.16
C LYS A 108 -5.48 11.15 0.99
N ASP A 109 -5.57 10.99 2.31
CA ASP A 109 -5.91 12.04 3.26
C ASP A 109 -5.02 11.94 4.51
N PHE A 110 -4.06 12.86 4.61
CA PHE A 110 -3.12 12.88 5.74
C PHE A 110 -3.78 13.38 7.05
N THR A 111 -5.02 13.88 7.01
CA THR A 111 -5.75 14.22 8.23
C THR A 111 -6.22 12.97 8.99
N GLU A 112 -6.28 11.82 8.32
CA GLU A 112 -6.57 10.51 8.93
C GLU A 112 -5.37 9.90 9.68
N ILE A 113 -4.22 10.57 9.70
CA ILE A 113 -3.04 10.14 10.46
C ILE A 113 -3.40 10.01 11.94
N PRO A 114 -3.25 8.83 12.56
CA PRO A 114 -3.58 8.66 13.96
C PRO A 114 -2.63 9.46 14.86
N ASP A 115 -3.08 9.74 16.08
CA ASP A 115 -2.30 10.50 17.06
C ASP A 115 -1.00 9.82 17.48
N ARG A 116 -0.95 8.49 17.38
CA ARG A 116 0.23 7.70 17.70
C ARG A 116 0.58 6.80 16.53
N ILE A 117 1.80 6.96 16.03
CA ILE A 117 2.41 6.11 15.00
C ILE A 117 3.67 5.52 15.60
N THR A 118 3.78 4.19 15.55
CA THR A 118 4.98 3.47 15.98
C THR A 118 6.09 3.59 14.94
N ILE A 119 7.34 3.40 15.36
CA ILE A 119 8.49 3.35 14.43
C ILE A 119 8.29 2.28 13.35
N CYS A 120 7.67 1.14 13.70
CA CYS A 120 7.34 0.08 12.74
C CYS A 120 6.34 0.56 11.68
N GLN A 121 5.27 1.25 12.07
CA GLN A 121 4.30 1.82 11.13
C GLN A 121 4.92 2.90 10.23
N LEU A 122 5.79 3.75 10.78
CA LEU A 122 6.54 4.74 9.98
C LEU A 122 7.38 4.02 8.91
N LYS A 123 8.07 2.95 9.28
CA LYS A 123 8.90 2.16 8.36
C LYS A 123 8.08 1.56 7.23
N TYR A 124 6.92 0.96 7.54
CA TYR A 124 6.00 0.44 6.52
C TYR A 124 5.46 1.54 5.61
N PHE A 125 5.14 2.72 6.15
CA PHE A 125 4.69 3.83 5.33
C PHE A 125 5.79 4.31 4.37
N LEU A 126 7.02 4.49 4.87
CA LEU A 126 8.18 4.87 4.04
C LEU A 126 8.45 3.84 2.94
N LEU A 127 8.30 2.55 3.24
CA LEU A 127 8.43 1.49 2.23
C LEU A 127 7.32 1.57 1.17
N THR A 128 6.06 1.83 1.57
CA THR A 128 4.95 2.05 0.62
C THR A 128 5.24 3.22 -0.31
N LEU A 129 5.70 4.34 0.24
CA LEU A 129 6.05 5.55 -0.52
C LEU A 129 7.18 5.26 -1.52
N LYS A 130 8.22 4.53 -1.09
CA LYS A 130 9.32 4.11 -1.95
C LYS A 130 8.87 3.15 -3.05
N PHE A 131 8.09 2.14 -2.70
CA PHE A 131 7.65 1.09 -3.61
C PHE A 131 6.75 1.63 -4.73
N LEU A 132 5.78 2.48 -4.38
CA LEU A 132 4.86 3.11 -5.33
C LEU A 132 5.47 4.33 -6.04
N GLN A 133 6.72 4.70 -5.69
CA GLN A 133 7.44 5.84 -6.23
C GLN A 133 6.66 7.15 -6.02
N ALA A 134 6.48 7.52 -4.74
CA ALA A 134 5.86 8.79 -4.37
C ALA A 134 6.56 9.97 -5.04
N VAL A 135 5.78 10.87 -5.63
CA VAL A 135 6.29 12.07 -6.30
C VAL A 135 6.79 13.06 -5.24
N ASP A 136 8.02 13.52 -5.39
CA ASP A 136 8.59 14.54 -4.51
C ASP A 136 7.95 15.91 -4.80
N ASN A 137 7.08 16.34 -3.90
CA ASN A 137 6.37 17.60 -3.99
C ASN A 137 6.03 18.16 -2.60
N LYS A 138 5.40 19.34 -2.55
CA LYS A 138 5.01 19.99 -1.30
C LYS A 138 4.10 19.14 -0.41
N ASN A 139 3.26 18.27 -1.00
CA ASN A 139 2.34 17.42 -0.24
C ASN A 139 3.11 16.26 0.42
N MET A 140 4.07 15.66 -0.30
CA MET A 140 4.97 14.66 0.25
C MET A 140 5.79 15.21 1.42
N ALA A 141 6.34 16.43 1.30
CA ALA A 141 7.05 17.08 2.39
C ALA A 141 6.15 17.31 3.62
N LYS A 142 4.91 17.77 3.42
CA LYS A 142 3.93 17.94 4.51
C LYS A 142 3.58 16.63 5.20
N LEU A 143 3.39 15.55 4.43
CA LEU A 143 3.12 14.22 4.98
C LEU A 143 4.28 13.74 5.85
N LEU A 144 5.51 13.81 5.34
CA LEU A 144 6.70 13.40 6.10
C LEU A 144 6.87 14.21 7.38
N GLN A 145 6.64 15.53 7.33
CA GLN A 145 6.67 16.38 8.53
C GLN A 145 5.62 15.94 9.56
N ALA A 146 4.38 15.70 9.13
CA ALA A 146 3.31 15.24 10.02
C ALA A 146 3.66 13.89 10.67
N LEU A 147 4.18 12.94 9.89
CA LEU A 147 4.60 11.63 10.37
C LEU A 147 5.75 11.73 11.38
N ILE A 148 6.79 12.51 11.08
CA ILE A 148 7.92 12.72 11.99
C ILE A 148 7.44 13.35 13.30
N PHE A 149 6.57 14.35 13.22
CA PHE A 149 6.02 15.01 14.41
C PHE A 149 5.21 14.04 15.28
N LYS A 150 4.34 13.23 14.68
CA LYS A 150 3.55 12.24 15.42
C LYS A 150 4.44 11.16 16.04
N VAL A 151 5.43 10.66 15.32
CA VAL A 151 6.31 9.56 15.79
C VAL A 151 7.30 10.01 16.85
N PHE A 152 7.97 11.15 16.68
CA PHE A 152 9.11 11.52 17.51
C PHE A 152 8.81 12.61 18.55
N ILE A 153 7.77 13.41 18.33
CA ILE A 153 7.44 14.54 19.22
C ILE A 153 6.24 14.19 20.10
N CYS A 154 5.14 13.72 19.51
CA CYS A 154 3.91 13.37 20.25
C CYS A 154 4.00 12.04 21.03
N SER A 155 4.84 11.11 20.60
CA SER A 155 5.00 9.81 21.29
C SER A 155 5.74 9.90 22.63
N ASN A 156 6.38 11.03 22.93
CA ASN A 156 7.21 11.26 24.12
C ASN A 156 6.48 12.07 25.23
N THR A 157 5.15 12.19 25.14
CA THR A 157 4.27 12.83 26.13
C THR A 157 3.18 11.86 26.58
#